data_AF-A0A8J3KPP6-F1
#
_entry.id   AF-A0A8J3KPP6-F1
#
_cell.length_a   1.000
_cell.length_b   1.000
_cell.length_c   1.000
_cell.angle_alpha   90.00
_cell.angle_beta   90.00
_cell.angle_gamma   90.00
#
_symmetry.space_group_name_H-M   'P 1'
#
loop_
_entity.id
_entity.type
_entity.pdbx_description
1 polymer ?
#
loop_
_entity_poly.entity_id
_entity_poly.type
_entity_poly.pdbx_seq_one_letter_code
_entity_poly.pdbx_strand_id
1 'polypeptide(L)'
;MGDIVTVVSAALSVLGAIVAGVMTTWSARRNAMFEHRLAAERHEATKAEQAQEVISRYREPLLLAAFNLQSRLHNAVGGTYLAEYLNHEDEDERRYARDYTVYVLADYLCWVEIIRRDLRFLDLGDEDSNRTFNRHLTLVGTAFSSLKLPGTHFRLFKGQQRAIGELLIETAGGRADSMTYPAFCARLDQSLEFRRWFRRLLDDVAEIVAHDWAGNERLLRAQHALIDLIDFLDPARTRLPDDRAKLIAIAPLPGQAQSSQAAPAVL
;
A
#
# COMPACT_ATOMS: atom_id res chain seq x y z
N MET A 1 -70.86 38.56 -43.94
CA MET A 1 -70.47 37.95 -42.65
C MET A 1 -69.35 36.91 -42.76
N GLY A 2 -69.14 36.24 -43.90
CA GLY A 2 -68.06 35.25 -44.08
C GLY A 2 -66.62 35.79 -43.98
N ASP A 3 -66.37 37.02 -44.46
CA ASP A 3 -65.00 37.56 -44.57
C ASP A 3 -64.39 38.03 -43.23
N ILE A 4 -65.22 38.42 -42.26
CA ILE A 4 -64.74 38.86 -40.94
C ILE A 4 -64.30 37.65 -40.11
N VAL A 5 -65.01 36.52 -40.23
CA VAL A 5 -64.70 35.28 -39.51
C VAL A 5 -63.39 34.67 -40.01
N THR A 6 -63.12 34.71 -41.32
CA THR A 6 -61.87 34.19 -41.91
C THR A 6 -60.65 35.03 -41.53
N VAL A 7 -60.77 36.36 -41.52
CA VAL A 7 -59.68 37.26 -41.10
C VAL A 7 -59.35 37.10 -39.62
N VAL A 8 -60.37 37.01 -38.76
CA VAL A 8 -60.18 36.79 -37.31
C VAL A 8 -59.56 35.42 -37.02
N SER A 9 -59.98 34.38 -37.75
CA SER A 9 -59.41 33.02 -37.62
C SER A 9 -57.96 32.94 -38.08
N ALA A 10 -57.61 33.64 -39.18
CA ALA A 10 -56.24 33.73 -39.67
C ALA A 10 -55.32 34.51 -38.71
N ALA A 11 -55.83 35.57 -38.08
CA ALA A 11 -55.06 36.31 -37.07
C ALA A 11 -54.79 35.46 -35.81
N LEU A 12 -55.77 34.68 -35.36
CA LEU A 12 -55.64 33.76 -34.22
C LEU A 12 -54.65 32.62 -34.50
N SER A 13 -54.64 32.07 -35.72
CA SER A 13 -53.72 31.00 -36.09
C SER A 13 -52.27 31.47 -36.21
N VAL A 14 -52.04 32.69 -36.72
CA VAL A 14 -50.70 33.32 -36.76
C VAL A 14 -50.18 33.59 -35.35
N LEU A 15 -51.03 34.13 -34.45
CA LEU A 15 -50.68 34.32 -33.04
C LEU A 15 -50.36 32.99 -32.33
N GLY A 16 -51.16 31.95 -32.56
CA GLY A 16 -50.92 30.62 -32.02
C GLY A 16 -49.60 30.01 -32.50
N ALA A 17 -49.27 30.16 -33.78
CA ALA A 17 -48.02 29.68 -34.35
C ALA A 17 -46.78 30.41 -33.79
N ILE A 18 -46.88 31.73 -33.56
CA ILE A 18 -45.80 32.53 -32.95
C ILE A 18 -45.57 32.11 -31.50
N VAL A 19 -46.64 31.96 -30.71
CA VAL A 19 -46.55 31.52 -29.31
C VAL A 19 -45.99 30.10 -29.20
N ALA A 20 -46.46 29.18 -30.05
CA ALA A 20 -45.95 27.81 -30.11
C ALA A 20 -44.47 27.76 -30.51
N GLY A 21 -44.05 28.58 -31.50
CA GLY A 21 -42.66 28.68 -31.92
C GLY A 21 -41.73 29.21 -30.81
N VAL A 22 -42.18 30.22 -30.06
CA VAL A 22 -41.45 30.78 -28.91
C VAL A 22 -41.36 29.78 -27.76
N MET A 23 -42.44 29.07 -27.42
CA MET A 23 -42.42 28.03 -26.39
C MET A 23 -41.50 26.86 -26.77
N THR A 24 -41.51 26.44 -28.04
CA THR A 24 -40.68 25.33 -28.53
C THR A 24 -39.20 25.68 -28.48
N THR A 25 -38.82 26.90 -28.91
CA THR A 25 -37.43 27.37 -28.83
C THR A 25 -36.96 27.57 -27.39
N TRP A 26 -37.83 28.05 -26.49
CA TRP A 26 -37.49 28.21 -25.08
C TRP A 26 -37.32 26.85 -24.38
N SER A 27 -38.22 25.90 -24.63
CA SER A 27 -38.13 24.52 -24.11
C SER A 27 -36.88 23.79 -24.63
N ALA A 28 -36.56 23.93 -25.91
CA ALA A 28 -35.37 23.32 -26.51
C ALA A 28 -34.07 23.85 -25.87
N ARG A 29 -33.98 25.17 -25.63
CA ARG A 29 -32.83 25.77 -24.95
C ARG A 29 -32.71 25.32 -23.50
N ARG A 30 -33.83 25.17 -22.79
CA ARG A 30 -33.84 24.69 -21.40
C ARG A 30 -33.38 23.22 -21.32
N ASN A 31 -33.91 22.38 -22.19
CA ASN A 31 -33.55 20.95 -22.24
C ASN A 31 -32.07 20.75 -22.57
N ALA A 32 -31.52 21.48 -23.54
CA ALA A 32 -30.11 21.39 -23.89
C ALA A 32 -29.17 21.76 -22.72
N MET A 33 -29.54 22.77 -21.92
CA MET A 33 -28.78 23.11 -20.71
C MET A 33 -28.89 22.04 -19.61
N PHE A 34 -30.05 21.44 -19.42
CA PHE A 34 -30.22 20.34 -18.47
C PHE A 34 -29.46 19.08 -18.88
N GLU A 35 -29.51 18.71 -20.16
CA GLU A 35 -28.76 17.58 -20.69
C GLU A 35 -27.25 17.78 -20.53
N HIS A 36 -26.73 18.97 -20.79
CA HIS A 36 -25.31 19.26 -20.58
C HIS A 36 -24.90 19.15 -19.11
N ARG A 37 -25.73 19.62 -18.17
CA ARG A 37 -25.47 19.48 -16.73
C ARG A 37 -25.48 18.03 -16.29
N LEU A 38 -26.50 17.27 -16.71
CA LEU A 38 -26.59 15.84 -16.41
C LEU A 38 -25.45 15.04 -17.03
N ALA A 39 -25.00 15.39 -18.24
CA ALA A 39 -23.85 14.76 -18.87
C ALA A 39 -22.55 15.08 -18.12
N ALA A 40 -22.37 16.31 -17.66
CA ALA A 40 -21.22 16.71 -16.84
C ALA A 40 -21.21 15.98 -15.49
N GLU A 41 -22.33 15.97 -14.76
CA GLU A 41 -22.47 15.25 -13.49
C GLU A 41 -22.23 13.74 -13.64
N ARG A 42 -22.79 13.11 -14.69
CA ARG A 42 -22.53 11.70 -14.99
C ARG A 42 -21.07 11.45 -15.32
N HIS A 43 -20.45 12.33 -16.10
CA HIS A 43 -19.05 12.18 -16.46
C HIS A 43 -18.13 12.32 -15.24
N GLU A 44 -18.44 13.24 -14.32
CA GLU A 44 -17.74 13.36 -13.04
C GLU A 44 -17.96 12.14 -12.15
N ALA A 45 -19.20 11.66 -12.02
CA ALA A 45 -19.53 10.46 -11.26
C ALA A 45 -18.81 9.21 -11.82
N THR A 46 -18.80 9.01 -13.14
CA THR A 46 -18.07 7.90 -13.77
C THR A 46 -16.56 8.01 -13.53
N LYS A 47 -15.99 9.21 -13.58
CA LYS A 47 -14.56 9.39 -13.26
C LYS A 47 -14.27 9.06 -11.81
N ALA A 48 -15.13 9.50 -10.89
CA ALA A 48 -14.98 9.20 -9.46
C ALA A 48 -15.11 7.70 -9.18
N GLU A 49 -16.06 7.00 -9.81
CA GLU A 49 -16.21 5.55 -9.71
C GLU A 49 -14.99 4.79 -10.24
N GLN A 50 -14.47 5.19 -11.41
CA GLN A 50 -13.27 4.59 -11.99
C GLN A 50 -12.04 4.81 -11.11
N ALA A 51 -11.87 6.02 -10.54
CA ALA A 51 -10.81 6.30 -9.58
C ALA A 51 -10.96 5.41 -8.33
N GLN A 52 -12.17 5.29 -7.79
CA GLN A 52 -12.43 4.45 -6.62
C GLN A 52 -12.15 2.97 -6.89
N GLU A 53 -12.47 2.45 -8.07
CA GLU A 53 -12.17 1.08 -8.45
C GLU A 53 -10.64 0.84 -8.49
N VAL A 54 -9.88 1.76 -9.11
CA VAL A 54 -8.41 1.71 -9.15
C VAL A 54 -7.84 1.76 -7.73
N ILE A 55 -8.38 2.62 -6.87
CA ILE A 55 -7.95 2.72 -5.46
C ILE A 55 -8.20 1.43 -4.71
N SER A 56 -9.41 0.87 -4.83
CA SER A 56 -9.76 -0.39 -4.16
C SER A 56 -8.83 -1.53 -4.56
N ARG A 57 -8.44 -1.58 -5.85
CA ARG A 57 -7.61 -2.61 -6.44
C ARG A 57 -6.22 -2.72 -5.80
N TYR A 58 -5.61 -1.60 -5.39
CA TYR A 58 -4.28 -1.61 -4.77
C TYR A 58 -4.32 -1.46 -3.25
N ARG A 59 -5.40 -0.89 -2.71
CA ARG A 59 -5.57 -0.70 -1.26
C ARG A 59 -5.63 -2.03 -0.52
N GLU A 60 -6.37 -3.01 -1.03
CA GLU A 60 -6.55 -4.29 -0.37
C GLU A 60 -5.26 -5.14 -0.35
N PRO A 61 -4.55 -5.33 -1.47
CA PRO A 61 -3.29 -6.06 -1.45
C PRO A 61 -2.22 -5.38 -0.59
N LEU A 62 -2.11 -4.04 -0.65
CA LEU A 62 -1.18 -3.31 0.22
C LEU A 62 -1.53 -3.46 1.71
N LEU A 63 -2.83 -3.40 2.05
CA LEU A 63 -3.30 -3.59 3.42
C LEU A 63 -2.90 -4.97 3.94
N LEU A 64 -3.11 -6.03 3.15
CA LEU A 64 -2.74 -7.39 3.52
C LEU A 64 -1.22 -7.57 3.64
N ALA A 65 -0.44 -7.04 2.70
CA ALA A 65 1.02 -7.11 2.75
C ALA A 65 1.59 -6.34 3.95
N ALA A 66 1.05 -5.15 4.26
CA ALA A 66 1.41 -4.39 5.44
C ALA A 66 1.06 -5.14 6.73
N PHE A 67 -0.11 -5.79 6.78
CA PHE A 67 -0.53 -6.61 7.91
C PHE A 67 0.36 -7.83 8.11
N ASN A 68 0.66 -8.58 7.06
CA ASN A 68 1.55 -9.75 7.14
C ASN A 68 2.95 -9.35 7.63
N LEU A 69 3.50 -8.25 7.12
CA LEU A 69 4.79 -7.75 7.56
C LEU A 69 4.75 -7.30 9.02
N GLN A 70 3.77 -6.50 9.43
CA GLN A 70 3.71 -6.03 10.82
C GLN A 70 3.52 -7.18 11.81
N SER A 71 2.68 -8.17 11.51
CA SER A 71 2.48 -9.34 12.35
C SER A 71 3.78 -10.14 12.48
N ARG A 72 4.51 -10.29 11.36
CA ARG A 72 5.80 -10.97 11.38
C ARG A 72 6.84 -10.20 12.19
N LEU A 73 6.89 -8.86 12.08
CA LEU A 73 7.77 -8.03 12.90
C LEU A 73 7.40 -8.05 14.39
N HIS A 74 6.10 -8.08 14.69
CA HIS A 74 5.61 -8.22 16.07
C HIS A 74 6.11 -9.52 16.69
N ASN A 75 5.97 -10.63 15.98
CA ASN A 75 6.42 -11.94 16.43
C ASN A 75 7.95 -12.08 16.45
N ALA A 76 8.66 -11.35 15.59
CA ALA A 76 10.12 -11.33 15.53
C ALA A 76 10.77 -10.55 16.68
N VAL A 77 10.17 -9.43 17.10
CA VAL A 77 10.77 -8.49 18.07
C VAL A 77 10.13 -8.57 19.44
N GLY A 78 8.82 -8.84 19.51
CA GLY A 78 8.06 -8.88 20.77
C GLY A 78 7.69 -10.29 21.24
N GLY A 79 8.01 -11.33 20.45
CA GLY A 79 7.64 -12.71 20.73
C GLY A 79 8.82 -13.68 20.71
N THR A 80 8.55 -14.95 21.02
CA THR A 80 9.53 -16.04 20.97
C THR A 80 9.53 -16.80 19.65
N TYR A 81 8.59 -16.50 18.74
CA TYR A 81 8.35 -17.27 17.51
C TYR A 81 9.63 -17.50 16.70
N LEU A 82 10.36 -16.44 16.32
CA LEU A 82 11.54 -16.64 15.47
C LEU A 82 12.65 -17.38 16.22
N ALA A 83 12.84 -17.09 17.51
CA ALA A 83 13.84 -17.79 18.30
C ALA A 83 13.51 -19.29 18.45
N GLU A 84 12.25 -19.64 18.61
CA GLU A 84 11.76 -21.02 18.72
C GLU A 84 11.91 -21.78 17.41
N TYR A 85 11.37 -21.24 16.31
CA TYR A 85 11.36 -21.92 15.02
C TYR A 85 12.73 -21.95 14.34
N LEU A 86 13.59 -20.95 14.55
CA LEU A 86 14.96 -20.98 14.01
C LEU A 86 15.87 -21.99 14.74
N ASN A 87 15.57 -22.33 16.00
CA ASN A 87 16.25 -23.37 16.75
C ASN A 87 15.60 -24.76 16.62
N HIS A 88 14.53 -24.87 15.82
CA HIS A 88 13.81 -26.10 15.65
C HIS A 88 14.68 -27.16 14.94
N GLU A 89 14.53 -28.42 15.34
CA GLU A 89 15.29 -29.55 14.76
C GLU A 89 14.87 -29.82 13.31
N ASP A 90 13.59 -29.58 13.00
CA ASP A 90 13.05 -29.65 11.64
C ASP A 90 13.59 -28.51 10.75
N GLU A 91 14.30 -28.88 9.70
CA GLU A 91 14.84 -27.94 8.71
C GLU A 91 13.74 -27.20 7.95
N ASP A 92 12.59 -27.83 7.69
CA ASP A 92 11.51 -27.21 6.94
C ASP A 92 10.86 -26.07 7.75
N GLU A 93 10.68 -26.27 9.05
CA GLU A 93 10.21 -25.24 9.98
C GLU A 93 11.20 -24.08 10.13
N ARG A 94 12.49 -24.39 10.29
CA ARG A 94 13.56 -23.38 10.35
C ARG A 94 13.63 -22.57 9.05
N ARG A 95 13.56 -23.26 7.92
CA ARG A 95 13.58 -22.63 6.59
C ARG A 95 12.35 -21.76 6.40
N TYR A 96 11.17 -22.23 6.78
CA TYR A 96 9.93 -21.45 6.69
C TYR A 96 10.04 -20.17 7.52
N ALA A 97 10.47 -20.25 8.78
CA ALA A 97 10.62 -19.07 9.63
C ALA A 97 11.58 -18.03 9.03
N ARG A 98 12.69 -18.48 8.44
CA ARG A 98 13.66 -17.60 7.79
C ARG A 98 13.15 -17.01 6.47
N ASP A 99 12.82 -17.87 5.52
CA ASP A 99 12.52 -17.49 4.14
C ASP A 99 11.19 -16.72 4.07
N TYR A 100 10.18 -17.13 4.85
CA TYR A 100 8.89 -16.44 4.90
C TYR A 100 9.00 -15.05 5.52
N THR A 101 9.88 -14.85 6.52
CA THR A 101 10.11 -13.52 7.11
C THR A 101 10.68 -12.54 6.09
N VAL A 102 11.66 -12.99 5.29
CA VAL A 102 12.20 -12.17 4.21
C VAL A 102 11.18 -11.97 3.09
N TYR A 103 10.38 -12.99 2.79
CA TYR A 103 9.33 -12.92 1.79
C TYR A 103 8.29 -11.84 2.11
N VAL A 104 7.71 -11.79 3.31
CA VAL A 104 6.66 -10.79 3.62
C VAL A 104 7.18 -9.36 3.58
N LEU A 105 8.47 -9.14 3.89
CA LEU A 105 9.11 -7.84 3.69
C LEU A 105 9.22 -7.50 2.20
N ALA A 106 9.65 -8.47 1.39
CA ALA A 106 9.78 -8.29 -0.05
C ALA A 106 8.41 -8.07 -0.71
N ASP A 107 7.39 -8.81 -0.29
CA ASP A 107 6.00 -8.71 -0.77
C ASP A 107 5.42 -7.32 -0.49
N TYR A 108 5.58 -6.81 0.73
CA TYR A 108 5.22 -5.42 1.04
C TYR A 108 5.94 -4.42 0.12
N LEU A 109 7.25 -4.58 -0.09
CA LEU A 109 8.03 -3.71 -0.96
C LEU A 109 7.60 -3.82 -2.44
N CYS A 110 7.15 -5.00 -2.87
CA CYS A 110 6.55 -5.21 -4.19
C CYS A 110 5.30 -4.36 -4.36
N TRP A 111 4.35 -4.42 -3.42
CA TRP A 111 3.13 -3.61 -3.49
C TRP A 111 3.41 -2.11 -3.44
N VAL A 112 4.38 -1.67 -2.63
CA VAL A 112 4.84 -0.27 -2.64
C VAL A 112 5.37 0.13 -4.02
N GLU A 113 6.13 -0.74 -4.68
CA GLU A 113 6.71 -0.47 -6.00
C GLU A 113 5.68 -0.54 -7.14
N ILE A 114 4.71 -1.47 -7.09
CA ILE A 114 3.55 -1.51 -8.00
C ILE A 114 2.80 -0.19 -7.90
N ILE A 115 2.44 0.22 -6.67
CA ILE A 115 1.73 1.47 -6.42
C ILE A 115 2.57 2.65 -6.89
N ARG A 116 3.89 2.67 -6.67
CA ARG A 116 4.78 3.74 -7.17
C ARG A 116 4.83 3.83 -8.70
N ARG A 117 4.76 2.70 -9.42
CA ARG A 117 4.72 2.65 -10.89
C ARG A 117 3.38 3.15 -11.42
N ASP A 118 2.30 2.83 -10.70
CA ASP A 118 0.93 3.12 -11.10
C ASP A 118 0.37 4.43 -10.50
N LEU A 119 1.07 5.05 -9.53
CA LEU A 119 0.71 6.28 -8.79
C LEU A 119 0.49 7.52 -9.65
N ARG A 120 0.76 7.45 -10.96
CA ARG A 120 0.27 8.46 -11.92
C ARG A 120 -1.27 8.46 -12.07
N PHE A 121 -1.95 7.41 -11.59
CA PHE A 121 -3.39 7.21 -11.73
C PHE A 121 -4.16 7.12 -10.40
N LEU A 122 -3.46 7.11 -9.25
CA LEU A 122 -4.10 7.05 -7.94
C LEU A 122 -4.42 8.48 -7.48
N ASP A 123 -5.44 9.08 -8.07
CA ASP A 123 -6.06 10.26 -7.46
C ASP A 123 -7.00 9.77 -6.35
N LEU A 124 -6.58 9.80 -5.08
CA LEU A 124 -7.41 9.43 -3.92
C LEU A 124 -8.62 10.38 -3.72
N GLY A 125 -8.93 11.22 -4.71
CA GLY A 125 -10.06 12.16 -4.72
C GLY A 125 -9.80 13.43 -3.93
N ASP A 126 -8.69 13.49 -3.18
CA ASP A 126 -8.27 14.61 -2.36
C ASP A 126 -6.73 14.64 -2.23
N GLU A 127 -6.15 15.82 -2.47
CA GLU A 127 -4.71 16.06 -2.42
C GLU A 127 -4.13 15.75 -1.02
N ASP A 128 -4.88 16.04 0.05
CA ASP A 128 -4.43 15.82 1.42
C ASP A 128 -4.41 14.33 1.78
N SER A 129 -5.40 13.56 1.32
CA SER A 129 -5.43 12.10 1.44
C SER A 129 -4.27 11.44 0.69
N ASN A 130 -3.98 11.90 -0.53
CA ASN A 130 -2.82 11.47 -1.32
C ASN A 130 -1.48 11.79 -0.65
N ARG A 131 -1.35 12.99 -0.08
CA ARG A 131 -0.15 13.39 0.68
C ARG A 131 0.02 12.53 1.93
N THR A 132 -1.06 12.23 2.63
CA THR A 132 -1.06 11.41 3.85
C THR A 132 -0.67 9.96 3.54
N PHE A 133 -1.25 9.37 2.50
CA PHE A 133 -0.89 8.03 2.04
C PHE A 133 0.60 7.91 1.72
N ASN A 134 1.12 8.82 0.88
CA ASN A 134 2.55 8.85 0.53
C ASN A 134 3.45 9.07 1.75
N ARG A 135 2.99 9.84 2.75
CA ARG A 135 3.70 10.01 4.03
C ARG A 135 3.82 8.69 4.78
N HIS A 136 2.76 7.89 4.87
CA HIS A 136 2.81 6.58 5.53
C HIS A 136 3.80 5.63 4.84
N LEU A 137 3.75 5.52 3.50
CA LEU A 137 4.73 4.72 2.74
C LEU A 137 6.17 5.19 2.97
N THR A 138 6.36 6.52 3.01
CA THR A 138 7.66 7.15 3.26
C THR A 138 8.18 6.82 4.66
N LEU A 139 7.33 6.86 5.68
CA LEU A 139 7.70 6.54 7.07
C LEU A 139 8.17 5.10 7.21
N VAL A 140 7.44 4.13 6.65
CA VAL A 140 7.84 2.71 6.67
C VAL A 140 9.20 2.53 6.00
N GLY A 141 9.36 3.05 4.78
CA GLY A 141 10.64 2.92 4.09
C GLY A 141 11.78 3.68 4.79
N THR A 142 11.49 4.76 5.51
CA THR A 142 12.50 5.54 6.26
C THR A 142 12.99 4.79 7.49
N ALA A 143 12.11 4.04 8.16
CA ALA A 143 12.51 3.17 9.26
C ALA A 143 13.63 2.21 8.78
N PHE A 144 13.43 1.52 7.66
CA PHE A 144 14.44 0.62 7.10
C PHE A 144 15.72 1.32 6.60
N SER A 145 15.62 2.54 6.05
CA SER A 145 16.80 3.20 5.45
C SER A 145 17.60 4.11 6.39
N SER A 146 17.07 4.43 7.57
CA SER A 146 17.68 5.43 8.46
C SER A 146 19.08 5.01 8.93
N LEU A 147 20.07 5.89 8.68
CA LEU A 147 21.42 5.79 9.23
C LEU A 147 21.54 6.29 10.67
N LYS A 148 20.49 6.95 11.19
CA LYS A 148 20.47 7.48 12.55
C LYS A 148 20.18 6.41 13.60
N LEU A 149 19.72 5.24 13.17
CA LEU A 149 19.40 4.11 14.04
C LEU A 149 20.63 3.22 14.22
N PRO A 150 20.83 2.64 15.42
CA PRO A 150 21.94 1.73 15.68
C PRO A 150 21.84 0.45 14.85
N GLY A 151 22.99 -0.20 14.63
CA GLY A 151 23.07 -1.49 13.95
C GLY A 151 22.83 -1.44 12.45
N THR A 152 23.16 -2.55 11.78
CA THR A 152 23.02 -2.71 10.32
C THR A 152 21.94 -3.70 9.90
N HIS A 153 21.43 -4.50 10.84
CA HIS A 153 20.40 -5.49 10.58
C HIS A 153 19.13 -4.84 10.02
N PHE A 154 18.56 -5.47 8.99
CA PHE A 154 17.41 -5.01 8.23
C PHE A 154 17.55 -3.61 7.63
N ARG A 155 18.76 -3.04 7.59
CA ARG A 155 18.97 -1.70 7.04
C ARG A 155 18.95 -1.72 5.51
N LEU A 156 17.81 -1.43 4.92
CA LEU A 156 17.63 -1.36 3.47
C LEU A 156 17.58 0.09 2.99
N PHE A 157 18.50 0.50 2.12
CA PHE A 157 18.42 1.81 1.48
C PHE A 157 17.31 1.86 0.44
N LYS A 158 16.86 3.07 0.07
CA LYS A 158 15.74 3.26 -0.86
C LYS A 158 15.94 2.56 -2.21
N GLY A 159 17.15 2.55 -2.75
CA GLY A 159 17.47 1.80 -3.98
C GLY A 159 17.33 0.28 -3.81
N GLN A 160 17.74 -0.26 -2.67
CA GLN A 160 17.58 -1.69 -2.35
C GLN A 160 16.12 -2.06 -2.14
N GLN A 161 15.36 -1.21 -1.42
CA GLN A 161 13.92 -1.39 -1.23
C GLN A 161 13.19 -1.49 -2.57
N ARG A 162 13.50 -0.58 -3.50
CA ARG A 162 12.94 -0.61 -4.86
C ARG A 162 13.36 -1.86 -5.60
N ALA A 163 14.65 -2.15 -5.70
CA ALA A 163 15.14 -3.34 -6.41
C ALA A 163 14.49 -4.64 -5.90
N ILE A 164 14.37 -4.80 -4.57
CA ILE A 164 13.67 -5.95 -3.98
C ILE A 164 12.21 -5.99 -4.41
N GLY A 165 11.49 -4.87 -4.33
CA GLY A 165 10.10 -4.80 -4.78
C GLY A 165 9.97 -5.15 -6.27
N GLU A 166 10.83 -4.59 -7.12
CA GLU A 166 10.82 -4.85 -8.57
C GLU A 166 11.07 -6.31 -8.93
N LEU A 167 11.90 -7.02 -8.16
CA LEU A 167 12.21 -8.45 -8.38
C LEU A 167 11.03 -9.36 -8.09
N LEU A 168 10.06 -8.90 -7.29
CA LEU A 168 8.86 -9.67 -6.96
C LEU A 168 7.66 -9.32 -7.83
N ILE A 169 7.73 -8.27 -8.67
CA ILE A 169 6.62 -7.94 -9.56
C ILE A 169 6.50 -9.00 -10.64
N GLU A 170 5.32 -9.61 -10.73
CA GLU A 170 4.91 -10.48 -11.82
C GLU A 170 3.81 -9.78 -12.63
N THR A 171 3.89 -9.86 -13.95
CA THR A 171 2.86 -9.30 -14.83
C THR A 171 2.07 -10.45 -15.45
N ALA A 172 0.89 -10.74 -14.90
CA ALA A 172 -0.03 -11.75 -15.43
C ALA A 172 -1.27 -11.07 -16.03
N GLY A 173 -1.59 -11.36 -17.29
CA GLY A 173 -2.78 -10.79 -17.94
C GLY A 173 -2.79 -9.25 -18.03
N GLY A 174 -1.60 -8.63 -18.11
CA GLY A 174 -1.45 -7.17 -18.12
C GLY A 174 -1.63 -6.48 -16.76
N ARG A 175 -1.73 -7.25 -15.67
CA ARG A 175 -1.82 -6.75 -14.30
C ARG A 175 -0.54 -7.05 -13.55
N ALA A 176 -0.02 -6.05 -12.84
CA ALA A 176 1.08 -6.24 -11.91
C ALA A 176 0.54 -6.87 -10.63
N ASP A 177 1.18 -7.95 -10.19
CA ASP A 177 0.91 -8.67 -8.96
C ASP A 177 2.24 -9.02 -8.28
N SER A 178 2.18 -9.50 -7.05
CA SER A 178 3.33 -9.96 -6.31
C SER A 178 3.57 -11.45 -6.51
N MET A 179 4.84 -11.82 -6.63
CA MET A 179 5.29 -13.21 -6.67
C MET A 179 4.79 -13.98 -5.44
N THR A 180 4.31 -15.20 -5.65
CA THR A 180 3.86 -16.07 -4.56
C THR A 180 5.03 -16.61 -3.73
N TYR A 181 4.77 -16.98 -2.47
CA TYR A 181 5.80 -17.55 -1.59
C TYR A 181 6.48 -18.81 -2.16
N PRO A 182 5.76 -19.81 -2.72
CA PRO A 182 6.42 -20.96 -3.33
C PRO A 182 7.33 -20.59 -4.51
N ALA A 183 6.92 -19.63 -5.35
CA ALA A 183 7.74 -19.13 -6.45
C ALA A 183 8.98 -18.40 -5.94
N PHE A 184 8.84 -17.63 -4.86
CA PHE A 184 9.96 -16.98 -4.17
C PHE A 184 10.99 -18.00 -3.66
N CYS A 185 10.54 -19.04 -2.95
CA CYS A 185 11.42 -20.11 -2.47
C CYS A 185 12.13 -20.84 -3.61
N ALA A 186 11.38 -21.23 -4.66
CA ALA A 186 11.97 -21.88 -5.83
C ALA A 186 13.04 -20.99 -6.49
N ARG A 187 12.79 -19.68 -6.59
CA ARG A 187 13.74 -18.74 -7.20
C ARG A 187 14.96 -18.46 -6.33
N LEU A 188 14.80 -18.46 -4.99
CA LEU A 188 15.94 -18.42 -4.06
C LEU A 188 16.89 -19.61 -4.25
N ASP A 189 16.34 -20.80 -4.49
CA ASP A 189 17.14 -22.02 -4.66
C ASP A 189 17.82 -22.08 -6.03
N GLN A 190 17.10 -21.64 -7.07
CA GLN A 190 17.52 -21.83 -8.46
C GLN A 190 18.38 -20.69 -9.02
N SER A 191 18.31 -19.47 -8.44
CA SER A 191 18.98 -18.29 -8.99
C SER A 191 19.88 -17.59 -7.96
N LEU A 192 21.20 -17.70 -8.16
CA LEU A 192 22.19 -16.96 -7.36
C LEU A 192 22.02 -15.44 -7.51
N GLU A 193 21.60 -14.98 -8.70
CA GLU A 193 21.36 -13.56 -8.97
C GLU A 193 20.14 -13.02 -8.22
N PHE A 194 19.10 -13.82 -8.07
CA PHE A 194 17.96 -13.47 -7.22
C PHE A 194 18.38 -13.50 -5.75
N ARG A 195 19.00 -14.61 -5.31
CA ARG A 195 19.40 -14.83 -3.92
C ARG A 195 20.35 -13.76 -3.37
N ARG A 196 21.25 -13.19 -4.18
CA ARG A 196 22.17 -12.14 -3.70
C ARG A 196 21.46 -10.90 -3.13
N TRP A 197 20.25 -10.59 -3.60
CA TRP A 197 19.47 -9.44 -3.11
C TRP A 197 18.87 -9.70 -1.73
N PHE A 198 18.63 -10.96 -1.40
CA PHE A 198 18.01 -11.39 -0.14
C PHE A 198 19.01 -11.91 0.88
N ARG A 199 20.23 -12.28 0.46
CA ARG A 199 21.24 -12.90 1.32
C ARG A 199 21.41 -12.20 2.67
N ARG A 200 21.66 -10.89 2.69
CA ARG A 200 21.84 -10.16 3.96
C ARG A 200 20.59 -10.19 4.84
N LEU A 201 19.39 -10.15 4.24
CA LEU A 201 18.15 -10.25 5.03
C LEU A 201 17.94 -11.65 5.59
N LEU A 202 18.32 -12.69 4.84
CA LEU A 202 18.28 -14.08 5.32
C LEU A 202 19.28 -14.28 6.47
N ASP A 203 20.49 -13.70 6.34
CA ASP A 203 21.52 -13.72 7.39
C ASP A 203 21.03 -12.94 8.63
N ASP A 204 20.48 -11.73 8.43
CA ASP A 204 19.88 -10.91 9.49
C ASP A 204 18.79 -11.71 10.25
N VAL A 205 17.91 -12.45 9.56
CA VAL A 205 16.91 -13.30 10.24
C VAL A 205 17.57 -14.45 11.00
N ALA A 206 18.60 -15.10 10.45
CA ALA A 206 19.27 -16.20 11.14
C ALA A 206 19.99 -15.72 12.43
N GLU A 207 20.47 -14.49 12.44
CA GLU A 207 21.17 -13.88 13.57
C GLU A 207 20.24 -13.42 14.71
N ILE A 208 18.91 -13.53 14.55
CA ILE A 208 17.93 -13.30 15.64
C ILE A 208 18.14 -14.23 16.82
N VAL A 209 18.63 -15.45 16.59
CA VAL A 209 18.89 -16.39 17.67
C VAL A 209 20.13 -16.01 18.47
N ALA A 210 21.14 -15.45 17.80
CA ALA A 210 22.44 -15.16 18.40
C ALA A 210 22.45 -13.83 19.18
N HIS A 211 21.52 -12.93 18.88
CA HIS A 211 21.44 -11.62 19.50
C HIS A 211 20.08 -11.44 20.16
N ASP A 212 20.02 -10.68 21.25
CA ASP A 212 18.74 -10.21 21.75
C ASP A 212 18.25 -9.06 20.86
N TRP A 213 17.26 -9.34 20.02
CA TRP A 213 16.65 -8.35 19.14
C TRP A 213 15.53 -7.57 19.82
N ALA A 214 15.25 -7.85 21.10
CA ALA A 214 14.40 -7.01 21.92
C ALA A 214 14.96 -5.59 21.90
N GLY A 215 14.20 -4.66 21.31
CA GLY A 215 14.64 -3.28 21.16
C GLY A 215 15.41 -2.96 19.88
N ASN A 216 15.32 -3.79 18.82
CA ASN A 216 15.75 -3.35 17.48
C ASN A 216 14.87 -2.18 17.01
N GLU A 217 15.37 -0.97 17.27
CA GLU A 217 14.68 0.29 17.04
C GLU A 217 14.21 0.44 15.57
N ARG A 218 14.93 -0.17 14.63
CA ARG A 218 14.55 -0.19 13.21
C ARG A 218 13.26 -0.94 12.98
N LEU A 219 13.17 -2.17 13.49
CA LEU A 219 12.00 -3.02 13.33
C LEU A 219 10.82 -2.50 14.14
N LEU A 220 11.07 -1.96 15.33
CA LEU A 220 10.07 -1.28 16.15
C LEU A 220 9.43 -0.10 15.39
N ARG A 221 10.26 0.81 14.86
CA ARG A 221 9.77 1.97 14.08
C ARG A 221 9.08 1.54 12.79
N ALA A 222 9.55 0.47 12.14
CA ALA A 222 8.90 -0.07 10.95
C ALA A 222 7.52 -0.64 11.28
N GLN A 223 7.40 -1.44 12.35
CA GLN A 223 6.13 -2.00 12.80
C GLN A 223 5.13 -0.90 13.19
N HIS A 224 5.58 0.13 13.91
CA HIS A 224 4.71 1.28 14.23
C HIS A 224 4.20 1.99 12.98
N ALA A 225 5.09 2.25 12.02
CA ALA A 225 4.72 2.90 10.77
C ALA A 225 3.78 2.04 9.90
N LEU A 226 3.93 0.71 9.94
CA LEU A 226 3.02 -0.22 9.28
C LEU A 226 1.64 -0.23 9.92
N ILE A 227 1.55 -0.22 11.26
CA ILE A 227 0.27 -0.06 11.97
C ILE A 227 -0.40 1.26 11.57
N ASP A 228 0.35 2.37 11.54
CA ASP A 228 -0.19 3.67 11.12
C ASP A 228 -0.72 3.63 9.68
N LEU A 229 -0.03 2.92 8.78
CA LEU A 229 -0.51 2.69 7.42
C LEU A 229 -1.79 1.84 7.39
N ILE A 230 -1.86 0.77 8.18
CA ILE A 230 -3.02 -0.12 8.26
C ILE A 230 -4.24 0.64 8.81
N ASP A 231 -4.08 1.45 9.84
CA ASP A 231 -5.16 2.26 10.40
C ASP A 231 -5.62 3.35 9.44
N PHE A 232 -4.72 3.88 8.59
CA PHE A 232 -5.11 4.75 7.48
C PHE A 232 -5.90 3.98 6.39
N LEU A 233 -5.46 2.78 6.04
CA LEU A 233 -6.06 1.96 4.98
C LEU A 233 -7.32 1.21 5.42
N ASP A 234 -7.56 1.01 6.71
CA ASP A 234 -8.74 0.35 7.25
C ASP A 234 -9.12 0.95 8.63
N PRO A 235 -9.57 2.22 8.66
CA PRO A 235 -9.82 2.94 9.91
C PRO A 235 -10.98 2.36 10.73
N ALA A 236 -11.97 1.79 10.04
CA ALA A 236 -13.13 1.15 10.66
C ALA A 236 -12.86 -0.29 11.11
N ARG A 237 -11.65 -0.83 10.86
CA ARG A 237 -11.26 -2.21 11.16
C ARG A 237 -12.20 -3.27 10.58
N THR A 238 -12.79 -2.99 9.42
CA THR A 238 -13.78 -3.89 8.82
C THR A 238 -13.12 -5.06 8.11
N ARG A 239 -11.89 -4.88 7.61
CA ARG A 239 -11.14 -5.91 6.88
C ARG A 239 -10.22 -6.70 7.80
N LEU A 240 -9.55 -6.02 8.73
CA LEU A 240 -8.59 -6.63 9.66
C LEU A 240 -8.88 -6.19 11.11
N PRO A 241 -9.78 -6.87 11.84
CA PRO A 241 -10.24 -6.40 13.15
C PRO A 241 -9.17 -6.41 14.25
N ASP A 242 -8.29 -7.41 14.22
CA ASP A 242 -7.38 -7.76 15.31
C ASP A 242 -5.89 -7.53 14.98
N ASP A 243 -5.01 -7.81 15.94
CA ASP A 243 -3.54 -7.81 15.80
C ASP A 243 -2.89 -6.49 15.36
N ARG A 244 -3.48 -5.35 15.76
CA ARG A 244 -2.97 -4.00 15.46
C ARG A 244 -2.17 -3.35 16.58
N ALA A 245 -1.71 -4.13 17.55
CA ALA A 245 -0.97 -3.58 18.69
C ALA A 245 0.44 -3.14 18.26
N LYS A 246 0.80 -1.89 18.59
CA LYS A 246 2.17 -1.42 18.45
C LYS A 246 3.06 -2.11 19.48
N LEU A 247 4.22 -2.58 19.04
CA LEU A 247 5.25 -3.11 19.93
C LEU A 247 5.64 -2.06 20.98
N ILE A 248 5.79 -2.48 22.24
CA ILE A 248 6.35 -1.64 23.30
C ILE A 248 7.87 -1.87 23.28
N ALA A 249 8.66 -0.79 23.42
CA ALA A 249 10.10 -0.94 23.59
C ALA A 249 10.37 -1.73 24.88
N ILE A 250 10.81 -2.98 24.74
CA ILE A 250 11.28 -3.77 25.88
C ILE A 250 12.65 -3.21 26.24
N ALA A 251 12.82 -2.73 27.47
CA ALA A 251 14.12 -2.31 27.97
C ALA A 251 15.06 -3.52 27.96
N PRO A 252 16.34 -3.38 27.53
CA PRO A 252 17.28 -4.49 27.59
C PRO A 252 17.37 -4.98 29.03
N LEU A 253 17.31 -6.30 29.22
CA LEU A 253 17.43 -6.92 30.54
C LEU A 253 18.72 -6.42 31.22
N PRO A 254 18.66 -5.99 32.50
CA PRO A 254 19.85 -5.52 33.21
C PRO A 254 20.86 -6.67 33.32
N GLY A 255 21.92 -6.61 32.50
CA GLY A 255 22.99 -7.62 32.45
C GLY A 255 23.79 -7.70 31.16
N GLN A 256 23.28 -7.20 30.03
CA GLN A 256 23.95 -7.37 28.72
C GLN A 256 24.82 -6.17 28.28
N ALA A 257 24.98 -5.12 29.10
CA ALA A 257 25.72 -3.92 28.73
C ALA A 257 27.26 -3.99 28.90
N GLN A 258 27.85 -5.11 29.34
CA GLN A 258 29.26 -5.14 29.76
C GLN A 258 30.25 -5.85 28.82
N SER A 259 29.84 -6.43 27.69
CA SER A 259 30.78 -7.19 26.84
C SER A 259 31.43 -6.42 25.68
N SER A 260 31.26 -5.10 25.58
CA SER A 260 31.83 -4.29 24.48
C SER A 260 32.85 -3.23 24.92
N GLN A 261 33.74 -3.56 25.86
CA GLN A 261 34.98 -2.79 26.08
C GLN A 261 36.13 -3.72 26.52
N ALA A 262 36.79 -4.34 25.53
CA ALA A 262 38.16 -4.81 25.69
C ALA A 262 38.86 -4.75 24.32
N ALA A 263 39.32 -3.56 23.94
CA ALA A 263 40.37 -3.43 22.93
C ALA A 263 41.71 -3.73 23.63
N PRO A 264 42.57 -4.62 23.10
CA PRO A 264 43.89 -4.82 23.68
C PRO A 264 44.76 -3.60 23.36
N ALA A 265 45.35 -3.02 24.41
CA ALA A 265 46.40 -2.03 24.26
C ALA A 265 47.62 -2.69 23.62
N VAL A 266 48.06 -2.10 22.51
CA VAL A 266 49.34 -2.39 21.86
C VAL A 266 50.48 -2.02 22.80
N LEU A 267 51.40 -2.96 23.00
CA LEU A 267 52.79 -2.72 23.42
C LEU A 267 53.71 -3.37 22.38
#